data_AF-A0A8C6JHG6-F1
#
_entry.id   AF-A0A8C6JHG6-F1
#
_cell.length_a   1.000
_cell.length_b   1.000
_cell.length_c   1.000
_cell.angle_alpha   90.00
_cell.angle_beta   90.00
_cell.angle_gamma   90.00
#
_symmetry.space_group_name_H-M   'P 1'
#
loop_
_entity.id
_entity.type
_entity.pdbx_description
1 polymer ?
#
loop_
_entity_poly.entity_id
_entity_poly.type
_entity_poly.pdbx_seq_one_letter_code
_entity_poly.pdbx_strand_id
1 'polypeptide(L)'
;MERLRSSPLHANISTALDKHLEVIHVVQSRRKDEIVNASNRQRQGAPRCQDDRDVFALALAIKEMIVTTRKARTTLWCALQMTLPKSAAGKQDPEKALWELEQPGQKACENPDGSSIPSQRADMSKR
;
A
#
# COMPACT_ATOMS: atom_id res chain seq x y z
N MET A 1 10.56 15.45 -11.60
CA MET A 1 10.36 14.00 -11.77
C MET A 1 10.18 13.37 -10.41
N GLU A 2 9.04 12.72 -10.15
CA GLU A 2 8.81 11.98 -8.91
C GLU A 2 9.80 10.80 -8.82
N ARG A 3 10.35 10.56 -7.63
CA ARG A 3 11.37 9.52 -7.38
C ARG A 3 11.04 8.78 -6.10
N LEU A 4 11.32 7.48 -6.10
CA LEU A 4 11.13 6.59 -4.96
C LEU A 4 12.46 5.93 -4.65
N ARG A 5 13.03 6.17 -3.45
CA ARG A 5 14.38 5.70 -3.06
C ARG A 5 15.48 6.09 -4.05
N SER A 6 15.39 7.29 -4.62
CA SER A 6 16.30 7.77 -5.67
C SER A 6 16.18 7.05 -7.02
N SER A 7 15.28 6.09 -7.18
CA SER A 7 14.94 5.49 -8.48
C SER A 7 13.80 6.26 -9.17
N PRO A 8 13.78 6.34 -10.51
CA PRO A 8 12.67 6.93 -11.24
C PRO A 8 11.35 6.22 -10.90
N LEU A 9 10.28 7.00 -10.67
CA LEU A 9 8.95 6.45 -10.46
C LEU A 9 8.37 5.91 -11.77
N HIS A 10 7.72 4.75 -11.73
CA HIS A 10 7.05 4.20 -12.90
C HIS A 10 5.85 5.08 -13.29
N ALA A 11 5.77 5.52 -14.55
CA ALA A 11 4.73 6.45 -15.03
C ALA A 11 3.28 5.94 -14.80
N ASN A 12 3.07 4.61 -14.84
CA ASN A 12 1.77 4.02 -14.50
C ASN A 12 1.29 4.33 -13.07
N ILE A 13 2.19 4.64 -12.14
CA ILE A 13 1.83 4.99 -10.75
C ILE A 13 1.15 6.35 -10.75
N SER A 14 1.84 7.39 -11.21
CA SER A 14 1.31 8.75 -11.27
C SER A 14 0.02 8.81 -12.09
N THR A 15 0.01 8.23 -13.30
CA THR A 15 -1.19 8.24 -14.17
C THR A 15 -2.38 7.48 -13.59
N ALA A 16 -2.17 6.39 -12.84
CA ALA A 16 -3.27 5.68 -12.17
C ALA A 16 -3.83 6.49 -11.00
N LEU A 17 -3.00 7.21 -10.26
CA LEU A 17 -3.42 8.08 -9.16
C LEU A 17 -4.16 9.31 -9.70
N ASP A 18 -3.65 9.95 -10.75
CA ASP A 18 -4.32 11.08 -11.42
C ASP A 18 -5.70 10.67 -11.93
N LYS A 19 -5.80 9.50 -12.60
CA LYS A 19 -7.09 8.98 -13.07
C LYS A 19 -8.03 8.66 -11.90
N HIS A 20 -7.51 8.15 -10.80
CA HIS A 20 -8.35 7.87 -9.62
C HIS A 20 -8.92 9.16 -9.03
N LEU A 21 -8.12 10.22 -8.93
CA LEU A 21 -8.56 11.54 -8.48
C LEU A 21 -9.57 12.19 -9.44
N GLU A 22 -9.36 12.08 -10.75
CA GLU A 22 -10.31 12.53 -11.76
C GLU A 22 -11.69 11.87 -11.55
N VAL A 23 -11.72 10.54 -11.39
CA VAL A 23 -12.99 9.82 -11.22
C VAL A 23 -13.67 10.15 -9.87
N ILE A 24 -12.90 10.43 -8.81
CA ILE A 24 -13.46 10.96 -7.56
C ILE A 24 -14.21 12.27 -7.81
N HIS A 25 -13.60 13.22 -8.53
CA HIS A 25 -14.24 14.50 -8.86
C HIS A 25 -15.49 14.31 -9.73
N VAL A 26 -15.46 13.38 -10.69
CA VAL A 26 -16.63 13.05 -11.51
C VAL A 26 -17.77 12.52 -10.62
N VAL A 27 -17.51 11.55 -9.74
CA VAL A 27 -18.54 11.00 -8.83
C VAL A 27 -19.10 12.09 -7.91
N GLN A 28 -18.25 12.94 -7.34
CA GLN A 28 -18.69 14.05 -6.49
C GLN A 28 -19.59 15.02 -7.26
N SER A 29 -19.22 15.37 -8.50
CA SER A 29 -20.03 16.24 -9.36
C SER A 29 -21.38 15.61 -9.70
N ARG A 30 -21.39 14.34 -10.11
CA ARG A 30 -22.64 13.59 -10.39
C ARG A 30 -23.55 13.48 -9.17
N ARG A 31 -22.97 13.25 -7.99
CA ARG A 31 -23.73 13.20 -6.73
C ARG A 31 -24.36 14.55 -6.40
N LYS A 32 -23.64 15.65 -6.62
CA LYS A 32 -24.17 17.00 -6.43
C LYS A 32 -25.32 17.29 -7.40
N ASP A 33 -25.15 16.97 -8.67
CA ASP A 33 -26.18 17.16 -9.70
C ASP A 33 -27.44 16.37 -9.37
N GLU A 34 -27.30 15.10 -8.97
CA GLU A 34 -28.41 14.25 -8.56
C GLU A 34 -29.20 14.85 -7.38
N ILE A 35 -28.52 15.33 -6.33
CA ILE A 35 -29.17 15.98 -5.18
C ILE A 35 -29.92 17.26 -5.59
N VAL A 36 -29.27 18.11 -6.40
CA VAL A 36 -29.88 19.37 -6.86
C VAL A 36 -31.10 19.09 -7.74
N ASN A 37 -30.99 18.13 -8.65
CA ASN A 37 -32.08 17.74 -9.54
C ASN A 37 -33.24 17.13 -8.75
N ALA A 38 -32.98 16.22 -7.80
CA ALA A 38 -33.99 15.68 -6.92
C ALA A 38 -34.72 16.77 -6.11
N SER A 39 -33.97 17.74 -5.57
CA SER A 39 -34.53 18.86 -4.79
C SER A 39 -35.39 19.79 -5.66
N ASN A 40 -34.94 20.11 -6.87
CA ASN A 40 -35.68 20.96 -7.80
C ASN A 40 -37.00 20.29 -8.21
N ARG A 41 -36.96 18.97 -8.47
CA ARG A 41 -38.16 18.17 -8.77
C ARG A 41 -39.16 18.15 -7.63
N GLN A 42 -38.69 18.00 -6.38
CA GLN A 42 -39.56 18.05 -5.19
C GLN A 42 -40.32 19.37 -5.11
N ARG A 43 -39.70 20.48 -5.52
CA ARG A 43 -40.35 21.80 -5.55
C ARG A 43 -41.29 22.01 -6.75
N GLN A 44 -40.97 21.42 -7.91
CA GLN A 44 -41.72 21.64 -9.15
C GLN A 44 -42.82 20.61 -9.45
N GLY A 45 -42.91 19.51 -8.68
CA GLY A 45 -43.93 18.46 -8.88
C GLY A 45 -43.80 17.70 -10.22
N ALA A 46 -42.60 17.70 -10.82
CA ALA A 46 -42.37 17.18 -12.17
C ALA A 46 -42.47 15.63 -12.28
N PRO A 47 -42.82 15.07 -13.46
CA PRO A 47 -42.96 13.62 -13.66
C PRO A 47 -41.66 12.82 -13.44
N ARG A 48 -41.78 11.65 -12.79
CA ARG A 48 -40.67 10.77 -12.33
C ARG A 48 -39.89 10.02 -13.43
N CYS A 49 -40.30 10.09 -14.70
CA CYS A 49 -39.70 9.25 -15.76
C CYS A 49 -38.30 9.71 -16.22
N GLN A 50 -37.89 10.94 -15.88
CA GLN A 50 -36.56 11.50 -16.18
C GLN A 50 -35.50 11.21 -15.11
N ASP A 51 -35.88 10.56 -14.00
CA ASP A 51 -35.11 10.45 -12.75
C ASP A 51 -33.99 9.41 -12.84
N ASP A 52 -34.26 8.31 -13.55
CA ASP A 52 -33.31 7.21 -13.66
C ASP A 52 -32.02 7.63 -14.39
N ARG A 53 -32.03 8.67 -15.22
CA ARG A 53 -30.83 9.09 -15.99
C ARG A 53 -29.72 9.60 -15.09
N ASP A 54 -30.05 10.45 -14.13
CA ASP A 54 -29.06 11.02 -13.20
C ASP A 54 -28.56 9.92 -12.24
N VAL A 55 -29.46 9.03 -11.83
CA VAL A 55 -29.14 7.85 -11.01
C VAL A 55 -28.25 6.86 -11.77
N PHE A 56 -28.56 6.56 -13.04
CA PHE A 56 -27.74 5.70 -13.89
C PHE A 56 -26.37 6.33 -14.16
N ALA A 57 -26.30 7.64 -14.41
CA ALA A 57 -25.04 8.34 -14.60
C ALA A 57 -24.16 8.27 -13.35
N LEU A 58 -24.76 8.46 -12.16
CA LEU A 58 -24.06 8.31 -10.88
C LEU A 58 -23.60 6.86 -10.66
N ALA A 59 -24.45 5.87 -10.94
CA ALA A 59 -24.11 4.45 -10.82
C ALA A 59 -22.95 4.05 -11.74
N LEU A 60 -22.93 4.54 -12.98
CA LEU A 60 -21.82 4.33 -13.92
C LEU A 60 -20.53 4.97 -13.42
N ALA A 61 -20.59 6.19 -12.91
CA ALA A 61 -19.43 6.87 -12.33
C ALA A 61 -18.87 6.11 -11.10
N ILE A 62 -19.74 5.60 -10.23
CA ILE A 62 -19.33 4.77 -9.08
C ILE A 62 -18.69 3.47 -9.54
N LYS A 63 -19.24 2.81 -10.56
CA LYS A 63 -18.65 1.60 -11.15
C LYS A 63 -17.23 1.87 -11.67
N GLU A 64 -17.03 2.99 -12.38
CA GLU A 64 -15.70 3.41 -12.83
C GLU A 64 -14.77 3.73 -11.64
N MET A 65 -15.29 4.37 -10.59
CA MET A 65 -14.52 4.65 -9.37
C MET A 65 -14.00 3.36 -8.74
N ILE A 66 -14.82 2.32 -8.63
CA ILE A 66 -14.39 1.02 -8.08
C ILE A 66 -13.24 0.43 -8.90
N VAL A 67 -13.32 0.50 -10.24
CA VAL A 67 -12.26 -0.01 -11.13
C VAL A 67 -10.97 0.78 -10.94
N THR A 68 -11.06 2.11 -10.90
CA THR A 68 -9.87 2.97 -10.72
C THR A 68 -9.28 2.84 -9.31
N THR A 69 -10.08 2.67 -8.26
CA THR A 69 -9.60 2.38 -6.90
C THR A 69 -8.80 1.09 -6.86
N ARG A 70 -9.29 0.02 -7.51
CA ARG A 70 -8.56 -1.25 -7.59
C ARG A 70 -7.22 -1.08 -8.29
N LYS A 71 -7.19 -0.33 -9.41
CA LYS A 71 -5.96 -0.03 -10.15
C LYS A 71 -4.98 0.80 -9.31
N ALA A 72 -5.45 1.86 -8.66
CA ALA A 72 -4.65 2.69 -7.76
C ALA A 72 -4.04 1.88 -6.62
N ARG A 73 -4.81 0.97 -6.01
CA ARG A 73 -4.30 0.05 -4.99
C ARG A 73 -3.18 -0.84 -5.54
N THR A 74 -3.35 -1.42 -6.73
CA THR A 74 -2.32 -2.25 -7.36
C THR A 74 -1.05 -1.44 -7.64
N THR A 75 -1.17 -0.21 -8.16
CA THR A 75 0.01 0.61 -8.43
C THR A 75 0.72 1.08 -7.17
N LEU A 76 -0.04 1.39 -6.11
CA LEU A 76 0.51 1.69 -4.79
C LEU A 76 1.23 0.48 -4.18
N TRP A 77 0.66 -0.73 -4.34
CA TRP A 77 1.32 -1.96 -3.95
C TRP A 77 2.64 -2.15 -4.71
N CYS A 78 2.66 -1.95 -6.03
CA CYS A 78 3.90 -1.99 -6.81
C CYS A 78 4.92 -0.95 -6.32
N ALA A 79 4.48 0.28 -6.05
CA ALA A 79 5.33 1.33 -5.50
C ALA A 79 5.96 0.93 -4.16
N LEU A 80 5.16 0.32 -3.27
CA LEU A 80 5.64 -0.21 -1.99
C LEU A 80 6.71 -1.30 -2.20
N GLN A 81 6.48 -2.24 -3.11
CA GLN A 81 7.46 -3.29 -3.41
C GLN A 81 8.80 -2.74 -3.91
N MET A 82 8.80 -1.62 -4.65
CA MET A 82 10.04 -0.93 -5.06
C MET A 82 10.80 -0.32 -3.88
N THR A 83 10.16 -0.17 -2.72
CA THR A 83 10.78 0.27 -1.46
C THR A 83 11.17 -0.87 -0.53
N LEU A 84 11.01 -2.13 -0.90
CA LEU A 84 11.52 -3.19 -0.03
C LEU A 84 13.00 -3.42 -0.36
N PRO A 85 13.87 -3.63 0.65
CA PRO A 85 15.24 -4.05 0.40
C PRO A 85 15.21 -5.31 -0.48
N LYS A 86 15.91 -5.29 -1.60
CA LYS A 86 16.11 -6.50 -2.39
C LYS A 86 16.98 -7.40 -1.52
N SER A 87 16.39 -8.40 -0.86
CA SER A 87 17.16 -9.39 -0.10
C SER A 87 18.28 -9.89 -1.01
N ALA A 88 19.52 -9.68 -0.57
CA ALA A 88 20.72 -10.02 -1.31
C ALA A 88 20.90 -11.54 -1.30
N ALA A 89 20.09 -12.25 -2.09
CA ALA A 89 20.26 -13.67 -2.32
C ALA A 89 19.72 -14.02 -3.70
N GLY A 90 20.61 -14.50 -4.57
CA GLY A 90 20.21 -15.19 -5.77
C GLY A 90 19.22 -16.31 -5.42
N LYS A 91 18.22 -16.48 -6.30
CA LYS A 91 17.16 -17.50 -6.25
C LYS A 91 16.19 -17.35 -5.06
N GLN A 92 15.10 -16.60 -5.28
CA GLN A 92 13.95 -16.61 -4.37
C GLN A 92 12.97 -17.70 -4.78
N ASP A 93 12.92 -18.74 -3.95
CA ASP A 93 11.77 -19.62 -3.76
C ASP A 93 10.80 -18.91 -2.78
N PRO A 94 9.53 -18.63 -3.17
CA PRO A 94 8.70 -17.62 -2.50
C PRO A 94 8.05 -18.04 -1.17
N GLU A 95 8.33 -19.21 -0.61
CA GLU A 95 7.55 -19.73 0.53
C GLU A 95 8.13 -19.49 1.93
N LYS A 96 9.40 -19.08 2.08
CA LYS A 96 10.05 -19.07 3.40
C LYS A 96 9.97 -17.77 4.21
N ALA A 97 9.49 -16.66 3.63
CA ALA A 97 9.50 -15.36 4.30
C ALA A 97 8.25 -15.08 5.17
N LEU A 98 7.25 -15.98 5.17
CA LEU A 98 5.99 -15.75 5.87
C LEU A 98 6.07 -16.02 7.38
N TRP A 99 7.02 -16.84 7.85
CA TRP A 99 7.07 -17.28 9.26
C TRP A 99 7.94 -16.43 10.20
N GLU A 100 8.67 -15.44 9.71
CA GLU A 100 9.56 -14.63 10.58
C GLU A 100 8.89 -13.39 11.20
N LEU A 101 7.65 -13.04 10.84
CA LEU A 101 6.95 -11.88 11.42
C LEU A 101 6.16 -12.21 12.70
N GLU A 102 6.25 -13.44 13.22
CA GLU A 102 5.47 -13.88 14.39
C GLU A 102 6.35 -14.24 15.59
N GLN A 103 7.24 -13.33 16.03
CA GLN A 103 7.76 -13.36 17.40
C GLN A 103 8.03 -11.93 17.95
N PRO A 104 7.41 -11.53 19.08
CA PRO A 104 7.66 -10.24 19.71
C PRO A 104 8.61 -10.32 20.92
N GLY A 105 9.71 -9.55 20.87
CA GLY A 105 10.46 -8.99 22.03
C GLY A 105 11.42 -9.95 22.78
N GLN A 106 12.55 -9.54 23.37
CA GLN A 106 13.00 -8.22 23.84
C GLN A 106 14.54 -8.18 24.03
N LYS A 107 15.11 -6.98 23.77
CA LYS A 107 16.26 -6.29 24.39
C LYS A 107 17.65 -6.95 24.49
N ALA A 108 18.60 -6.28 23.84
CA ALA A 108 20.04 -6.31 24.03
C ALA A 108 20.51 -5.50 25.26
N CYS A 109 21.68 -5.86 25.79
CA CYS A 109 22.80 -5.00 26.27
C CYS A 109 24.08 -5.87 26.21
N GLU A 110 25.04 -5.63 25.31
CA GLU A 110 26.32 -4.89 25.53
C GLU A 110 27.27 -5.57 26.56
N ASN A 111 28.58 -5.80 26.38
CA ASN A 111 29.56 -5.78 25.27
C ASN A 111 30.87 -6.45 25.85
N PRO A 112 32.10 -6.31 25.29
CA PRO A 112 33.05 -7.39 24.99
C PRO A 112 34.13 -7.65 26.07
N ASP A 113 34.81 -8.82 26.05
CA ASP A 113 36.27 -8.92 25.82
C ASP A 113 36.75 -10.38 25.87
N GLY A 114 37.73 -10.71 25.04
CA GLY A 114 38.34 -12.03 24.95
C GLY A 114 39.60 -12.17 25.81
N SER A 115 39.91 -13.38 26.27
CA SER A 115 41.29 -13.89 26.38
C SER A 115 41.29 -15.32 26.93
N SER A 116 41.95 -16.20 26.19
CA SER A 116 42.19 -17.62 26.45
C SER A 116 43.06 -17.88 27.70
N ILE A 117 42.86 -19.02 28.37
CA ILE A 117 43.82 -19.59 29.33
C ILE A 117 44.28 -20.97 28.81
N PRO A 118 45.60 -21.24 28.71
CA PRO A 118 46.12 -22.55 28.34
C PRO A 118 46.54 -23.41 29.55
N SER A 119 46.23 -24.70 29.43
CA SER A 119 47.05 -25.91 29.68
C SER A 119 47.87 -26.13 30.97
N GLN A 120 47.62 -27.33 31.54
CA GLN A 120 48.54 -28.27 32.22
C GLN A 120 49.19 -27.89 33.57
N ARG A 121 48.80 -28.63 34.62
CA ARG A 121 49.63 -28.88 35.82
C ARG A 121 50.15 -30.31 35.78
N ALA A 122 51.47 -30.44 35.69
CA ALA A 122 52.19 -31.66 35.99
C ALA A 122 52.67 -31.66 37.45
N ASP A 123 52.70 -32.86 38.02
CA ASP A 123 53.20 -33.25 39.34
C ASP A 123 54.71 -32.95 39.51
N MET A 124 55.20 -32.95 40.76
CA MET A 124 56.48 -33.50 41.25
C MET A 124 57.07 -32.71 42.44
N SER A 125 56.92 -33.33 43.62
CA SER A 125 57.75 -33.38 44.83
C SER A 125 59.12 -32.66 44.90
N LYS A 126 59.30 -31.88 46.00
CA LYS A 126 60.47 -31.76 46.92
C LYS A 126 60.14 -30.62 47.91
N ARG A 127 60.34 -30.68 49.22
CA ARG A 127 61.48 -31.18 50.01
C ARG A 127 61.05 -31.30 51.48
#